data_AF-A0A9Q0S899-F1
#
_entry.id   AF-A0A9Q0S899-F1
#
_cell.length_a   1.000
_cell.length_b   1.000
_cell.length_c   1.000
_cell.angle_alpha   90.00
_cell.angle_beta   90.00
_cell.angle_gamma   90.00
#
_symmetry.space_group_name_H-M   'P 1'
#
loop_
_entity.id
_entity.type
_entity.pdbx_description
1 polymer ?
#
loop_
_entity_poly.entity_id
_entity_poly.type
_entity_poly.pdbx_seq_one_letter_code
_entity_poly.pdbx_strand_id
1 'polypeptide(L)'
;MNWNDVDKFKVLQNQEAEEYVEHFPVDVSHFDLIKSLGQGSFGQVFLVRKNQGYDANQPYALKVIAKKRIAMDRKSIVNTVSER
;
A
#
# COMPACT_ATOMS: atom_id res chain seq x y z
N MET A 1 -15.20 9.44 -24.47
CA MET A 1 -13.84 10.01 -24.40
C MET A 1 -13.16 9.40 -23.20
N ASN A 2 -12.16 8.57 -23.45
CA ASN A 2 -11.42 7.85 -22.42
C ASN A 2 -10.38 8.80 -21.82
N TRP A 3 -10.44 9.02 -20.51
CA TRP A 3 -9.53 9.91 -19.78
C TRP A 3 -8.05 9.48 -19.92
N ASN A 4 -7.79 8.22 -20.27
CA ASN A 4 -6.44 7.67 -20.46
C ASN A 4 -5.73 8.16 -21.73
N ASP A 5 -6.46 8.74 -22.69
CA ASP A 5 -5.84 9.23 -23.94
C ASP A 5 -5.31 10.66 -23.79
N VAL A 6 -5.92 11.47 -22.93
CA VAL A 6 -5.59 12.89 -22.76
C VAL A 6 -4.25 13.08 -22.04
N ASP A 7 -3.93 12.15 -21.13
CA ASP A 7 -2.68 12.14 -20.38
C ASP A 7 -1.49 11.72 -21.24
N LYS A 8 -1.69 10.95 -22.31
CA LYS A 8 -0.62 10.55 -23.24
C LYS A 8 -0.11 11.71 -24.09
N PHE A 9 -0.96 12.65 -24.46
CA PHE A 9 -0.57 13.78 -25.32
C PHE A 9 0.28 14.84 -24.61
N LYS A 10 0.24 14.91 -23.27
CA LYS A 10 1.02 15.88 -22.49
C LYS A 10 2.43 15.44 -22.15
N VAL A 11 2.71 14.14 -22.24
CA VAL A 11 3.97 13.52 -21.82
C VAL A 11 5.07 13.62 -22.88
N LEU A 12 4.72 13.82 -24.16
CA LEU A 12 5.68 13.80 -25.27
C LEU A 12 6.54 15.07 -25.44
N GLN A 13 6.42 16.07 -24.55
CA GLN A 13 7.18 17.33 -24.68
C GLN A 13 8.36 17.52 -23.73
N ASN A 14 8.61 16.60 -22.78
CA ASN A 14 9.75 16.73 -21.86
C ASN A 14 10.65 15.50 -21.95
N GLN A 15 11.79 15.65 -22.63
CA GLN A 15 12.88 14.67 -22.66
C GLN A 15 13.70 14.76 -21.37
N GLU A 16 13.17 14.21 -20.28
CA GLU A 16 14.00 13.65 -19.21
C GLU A 16 13.45 12.25 -18.96
N ALA A 17 14.31 11.23 -19.08
CA ALA A 17 13.92 9.84 -18.98
C ALA A 17 13.51 9.51 -17.54
N GLU A 18 12.27 9.83 -17.17
CA GLU A 18 11.60 9.17 -16.06
C GLU A 18 11.48 7.70 -16.44
N GLU A 19 12.32 6.86 -15.83
CA GLU A 19 12.22 5.41 -15.91
C GLU A 19 10.80 5.03 -15.50
N TYR A 20 9.96 4.67 -16.47
CA TYR A 20 8.63 4.14 -16.21
C TYR A 20 8.79 2.82 -15.45
N VAL A 21 8.85 2.91 -14.13
CA VAL A 21 8.80 1.74 -13.26
C VAL A 21 7.38 1.21 -13.39
N GLU A 22 7.20 0.22 -14.26
CA GLU A 22 5.97 -0.56 -14.38
C GLU A 22 5.55 -0.99 -12.97
N HIS A 23 4.52 -0.33 -12.43
CA HIS A 23 3.98 -0.63 -11.12
C HIS A 23 3.13 -1.89 -11.22
N PHE A 24 3.78 -3.04 -11.06
CA PHE A 24 3.08 -4.32 -11.01
C PHE A 24 2.17 -4.37 -9.78
N PRO A 25 0.95 -4.92 -9.92
CA PRO A 25 0.06 -5.11 -8.80
C PRO A 25 0.74 -5.97 -7.73
N VAL A 26 0.69 -5.52 -6.47
CA VAL A 26 1.28 -6.21 -5.34
C VAL A 26 0.19 -6.99 -4.60
N ASP A 27 0.39 -8.30 -4.46
CA ASP A 27 -0.45 -9.17 -3.64
C ASP A 27 0.25 -9.56 -2.32
N VAL A 28 -0.52 -10.06 -1.36
CA VAL A 28 -0.05 -10.52 -0.05
C VAL A 28 0.96 -11.67 -0.19
N SER A 29 0.83 -12.49 -1.24
CA SER A 29 1.76 -13.59 -1.53
C SER A 29 3.19 -13.14 -1.84
N HIS A 30 3.41 -11.86 -2.17
CA HIS A 30 4.74 -11.29 -2.40
C HIS A 30 5.51 -11.02 -1.10
N PHE A 31 4.94 -11.35 0.05
CA PHE A 31 5.53 -11.08 1.35
C PHE A 31 5.63 -12.35 2.20
N ASP A 32 6.82 -12.60 2.71
CA ASP A 32 7.08 -13.64 3.69
C ASP A 32 6.86 -13.08 5.09
N LEU A 33 6.07 -13.77 5.90
CA LEU A 33 5.82 -13.38 7.29
C LEU A 33 7.02 -13.73 8.17
N ILE A 34 7.58 -12.74 8.88
CA ILE A 34 8.72 -12.96 9.79
C ILE A 34 8.26 -13.01 11.24
N LYS A 35 7.65 -11.93 11.74
CA LYS A 35 7.20 -11.85 13.14
C LYS A 35 6.01 -10.92 13.33
N SER A 36 5.23 -11.16 14.38
CA SER A 36 4.30 -10.16 14.89
C SER A 36 5.08 -9.00 15.53
N LEU A 37 4.72 -7.76 15.19
CA LEU A 37 5.29 -6.54 15.79
C LEU A 37 4.39 -5.97 16.89
N GLY A 38 3.07 -6.11 16.76
CA GLY A 38 2.12 -5.61 17.74
C GLY A 38 0.69 -5.56 17.23
N GLN A 39 -0.24 -5.18 18.11
CA GLN A 39 -1.66 -5.01 17.79
C GLN A 39 -2.07 -3.57 18.11
N GLY A 40 -2.55 -2.85 17.08
CA GLY A 40 -3.19 -1.54 17.24
C GLY A 40 -4.71 -1.64 17.29
N SER A 41 -5.38 -0.51 17.45
CA SER A 41 -6.86 -0.40 17.42
C SER A 41 -7.48 -0.97 16.14
N PHE A 42 -6.79 -0.79 15.01
CA PHE A 42 -7.26 -1.16 13.68
C PHE A 42 -6.84 -2.56 13.20
N GLY A 43 -6.01 -3.27 13.98
CA GLY A 43 -5.58 -4.62 13.63
C GLY A 43 -4.14 -4.95 14.01
N GLN A 44 -3.64 -6.05 13.44
CA GLN A 44 -2.33 -6.61 13.75
C GLN A 44 -1.28 -6.09 12.77
N VAL A 45 -0.07 -5.85 13.28
CA VAL A 45 1.09 -5.41 12.50
C VAL A 45 2.13 -6.52 12.54
N PHE A 46 2.65 -6.87 11.36
CA PHE A 46 3.66 -7.89 11.19
C PHE A 46 4.90 -7.34 10.50
N LEU A 47 6.08 -7.78 10.92
CA LEU A 47 7.29 -7.64 10.13
C LEU A 47 7.24 -8.70 9.03
N VAL A 48 7.33 -8.25 7.79
CA VAL A 48 7.37 -9.09 6.60
C VAL A 48 8.60 -8.75 5.77
N ARG A 49 8.93 -9.61 4.82
CA ARG A 49 9.99 -9.37 3.83
C ARG A 49 9.44 -9.61 2.45
N LYS A 50 9.67 -8.69 1.52
CA LYS A 50 9.23 -8.89 0.14
C LYS A 50 10.08 -9.97 -0.52
N ASN A 51 9.46 -10.92 -1.22
CA ASN A 51 10.17 -12.05 -1.81
C ASN A 51 10.45 -11.89 -3.32
N GLN A 52 9.88 -10.86 -3.96
CA GLN A 52 9.98 -10.62 -5.40
C GLN A 52 10.02 -9.11 -5.74
N GLY A 53 10.53 -8.77 -6.92
CA GLY A 53 10.58 -7.40 -7.44
C GLY A 53 11.90 -6.66 -7.11
N TYR A 54 11.91 -5.37 -7.44
CA TYR A 54 13.09 -4.50 -7.31
C TYR A 54 13.63 -4.39 -5.87
N ASP A 55 12.72 -4.42 -4.90
CA ASP A 55 12.92 -4.31 -3.45
C ASP A 55 12.84 -5.68 -2.76
N ALA A 56 13.15 -6.76 -3.47
CA ALA A 56 13.22 -8.10 -2.89
C ALA A 56 14.20 -8.14 -1.70
N ASN A 57 13.83 -8.92 -0.68
CA ASN A 57 14.50 -9.07 0.61
C ASN A 57 14.47 -7.85 1.55
N GLN A 58 13.85 -6.74 1.15
CA GLN A 58 13.69 -5.58 2.04
C GLN A 58 12.60 -5.88 3.11
N PRO A 59 12.87 -5.57 4.40
CA PRO A 59 11.86 -5.70 5.45
C PRO A 59 10.81 -4.57 5.39
N TYR A 60 9.55 -4.93 5.65
CA TYR A 60 8.40 -4.04 5.70
C TYR A 60 7.50 -4.35 6.90
N ALA A 61 6.66 -3.38 7.30
CA ALA A 61 5.59 -3.59 8.28
C ALA A 61 4.24 -3.76 7.55
N LEU A 62 3.64 -4.94 7.63
CA LEU A 62 2.31 -5.21 7.09
C LEU A 62 1.24 -5.00 8.17
N LYS A 63 0.32 -4.06 7.95
CA LYS A 63 -0.83 -3.84 8.83
C LYS A 63 -2.06 -4.56 8.27
N VAL A 64 -2.50 -5.62 8.95
CA VAL A 64 -3.69 -6.40 8.56
C VAL A 64 -4.92 -5.78 9.19
N ILE A 65 -5.84 -5.33 8.33
CA ILE A 65 -7.01 -4.55 8.73
C ILE A 65 -8.30 -5.25 8.30
N ALA A 66 -9.21 -5.45 9.27
CA ALA A 66 -10.54 -6.01 8.99
C ALA A 66 -11.53 -4.89 8.60
N LYS A 67 -11.71 -4.65 7.30
CA LYS A 67 -12.58 -3.56 6.77
C LYS A 67 -14.00 -3.57 7.37
N LYS A 68 -14.65 -4.74 7.46
CA LYS A 68 -16.00 -4.87 8.06
C LYS A 68 -16.03 -4.43 9.52
N ARG A 69 -14.99 -4.77 10.29
CA ARG A 69 -14.88 -4.41 11.72
C ARG A 69 -14.69 -2.92 11.90
N ILE A 70 -13.82 -2.29 11.10
CA ILE A 70 -13.61 -0.85 11.17
C ILE A 70 -14.88 -0.07 10.83
N ALA A 71 -15.57 -0.45 9.76
CA ALA A 71 -16.78 0.25 9.34
C ALA A 71 -17.89 0.22 10.41
N MET A 72 -17.89 -0.82 11.26
CA MET A 72 -18.88 -0.99 12.33
C MET A 72 -18.42 -0.37 13.67
N ASP A 73 -17.13 -0.20 13.90
CA ASP A 73 -16.59 0.32 15.16
C ASP A 73 -16.60 1.85 15.18
N ARG A 74 -17.76 2.39 15.58
CA ARG A 74 -18.01 3.83 15.70
C ARG A 74 -16.99 4.55 16.58
N LYS A 75 -16.43 3.91 17.62
CA LYS A 75 -15.45 4.54 18.52
C LYS A 75 -14.11 4.80 17.83
N SER A 76 -13.69 3.87 16.97
CA SER A 76 -12.44 3.98 16.21
C SER A 76 -12.49 5.10 15.16
N ILE A 77 -13.66 5.33 14.55
CA ILE A 77 -13.88 6.38 13.55
C ILE A 77 -13.68 7.77 14.19
N VAL A 78 -14.18 7.98 15.41
CA VAL A 78 -14.06 9.27 16.11
C VAL A 78 -12.60 9.57 16.45
N ASN A 79 -11.83 8.55 16.84
CA ASN A 79 -10.42 8.70 17.16
C ASN A 79 -9.60 9.12 15.91
N THR A 80 -9.89 8.57 14.72
CA THR A 80 -9.24 8.99 13.47
C THR A 80 -9.56 10.43 13.07
N VAL A 81 -10.76 10.93 13.41
CA VAL A 81 -11.14 12.33 13.16
C VAL A 81 -10.41 13.29 14.10
N SER A 82 -10.13 12.86 15.34
CA SER A 82 -9.43 13.67 16.34
C SER A 82 -7.90 13.70 16.18
N GLU A 83 -7.32 12.80 15.38
CA GLU A 83 -5.88 12.73 15.07
C GLU A 83 -5.51 13.51 13.79
N ARG A 84 -6.48 14.19 13.14
CA ARG A 84 -6.26 15.02 11.95
C ARG A 84 -5.72 16.41 12.28
#